data_AF-A0A397VLY2-F1
#
_entry.id   AF-A0A397VLY2-F1
#
_cell.length_a   1.000
_cell.length_b   1.000
_cell.length_c   1.000
_cell.angle_alpha   90.00
_cell.angle_beta   90.00
_cell.angle_gamma   90.00
#
_symmetry.space_group_name_H-M   'P 1'
#
loop_
_entity.id
_entity.type
_entity.pdbx_description
1 polymer ?
#
loop_
_entity_poly.entity_id
_entity_poly.type
_entity_poly.pdbx_seq_one_letter_code
_entity_poly.pdbx_strand_id
1 'polypeptide(L)'
;MPVDIEKAKEYINQISYYILCLYGYLVNGQKAVVTITDIKRQLQIIQAHIIVKLQENIGYHFPDEALVITWDIETHSSRESDIQLGFNDSGYDWPFIVEKATKLNVLKWMVQQMSANPHKKADAESILTWNYFGGTRKPLTNSFFQRNQWIKKTDKGRKKTEGRDSINIKINPNLDFESSFLKLPGCVPIDICASFSQLHPRSEKRSLKFFLEKYSLSDKADMPISKLWKYYLKAKNGISNSSIKNMHEIINYCSTDALRCQELIVKCNIINDYREVASIAYITLFDSHYYGIGMKVGNLLGAEAWAQDILFSMKTSDQKASEKFPEAYVFPPEKGFENKRPVTGLDFASLYPSIIMTYNLSPKKMVSILSEVDKLHRENKVLHSIKFKYNGKLVQAWTIQHENKSDQKGLFPKILATLLSMRNEIKA
;
A
#
# COMPACT_ATOMS: atom_id res chain seq x y z
N MET A 1 2.75 -27.72 17.19
CA MET A 1 1.42 -28.25 16.85
C MET A 1 0.53 -28.21 18.08
N PRO A 2 -0.49 -27.35 18.11
CA PRO A 2 -1.63 -27.55 18.98
C PRO A 2 -2.31 -28.87 18.60
N VAL A 3 -2.58 -29.70 19.60
CA VAL A 3 -3.27 -30.98 19.47
C VAL A 3 -4.78 -30.79 19.66
N ASP A 4 -5.20 -29.68 20.27
CA ASP A 4 -6.62 -29.36 20.44
C ASP A 4 -6.88 -27.85 20.42
N ILE A 5 -8.06 -27.45 19.96
CA ILE A 5 -8.49 -26.04 19.89
C ILE A 5 -9.90 -25.95 20.45
N GLU A 6 -10.07 -25.23 21.56
CA GLU A 6 -11.38 -24.97 22.15
C GLU A 6 -11.79 -23.51 21.95
N LYS A 7 -13.02 -23.30 21.50
CA LYS A 7 -13.59 -21.98 21.22
C LYS A 7 -14.80 -21.77 22.12
N ALA A 8 -14.77 -20.73 22.93
CA ALA A 8 -15.90 -20.32 23.76
C ALA A 8 -16.32 -18.88 23.46
N LYS A 9 -17.60 -18.59 23.64
CA LYS A 9 -18.17 -17.23 23.54
C LYS A 9 -18.73 -16.87 24.89
N GLU A 10 -18.27 -15.75 25.44
CA GLU A 10 -18.83 -15.17 26.66
C GLU A 10 -19.47 -13.82 26.34
N TYR A 11 -20.57 -13.51 27.00
CA TYR A 11 -21.25 -12.22 26.88
C TYR A 11 -21.06 -11.44 28.18
N ILE A 12 -20.37 -10.31 28.10
CA ILE A 12 -20.21 -9.38 29.22
C ILE A 12 -20.82 -8.05 28.78
N ASN A 13 -21.82 -7.57 29.52
CA ASN A 13 -22.54 -6.32 29.22
C ASN A 13 -23.10 -6.26 27.78
N GLN A 14 -23.71 -7.35 27.28
CA GLN A 14 -24.24 -7.49 25.91
C GLN A 14 -23.20 -7.42 24.77
N ILE A 15 -21.90 -7.35 25.09
CA ILE A 15 -20.81 -7.42 24.10
C ILE A 15 -20.30 -8.86 24.07
N SER A 16 -20.18 -9.45 22.88
CA SER A 16 -19.65 -10.81 22.71
C SER A 16 -18.12 -10.81 22.74
N TYR A 17 -17.53 -11.58 23.64
CA TYR A 17 -16.11 -11.82 23.75
C TYR A 17 -15.80 -13.25 23.30
N TYR A 18 -14.83 -13.39 22.39
CA TYR A 18 -14.35 -14.71 21.97
C TYR A 18 -13.15 -15.12 22.81
N ILE A 19 -13.22 -16.33 23.35
CA ILE A 19 -12.13 -16.98 24.07
C ILE A 19 -11.61 -18.10 23.17
N LEU A 20 -10.32 -18.07 22.87
CA LEU A 20 -9.64 -19.10 22.10
C LEU A 20 -8.60 -19.79 22.99
N CYS A 21 -8.83 -21.05 23.30
CA CYS A 21 -7.89 -21.90 24.04
C CYS A 21 -7.16 -22.81 23.04
N LEU A 22 -5.84 -22.65 22.95
CA LEU A 22 -4.96 -23.47 22.13
C LEU A 22 -4.22 -24.45 23.04
N TYR A 23 -4.36 -25.75 22.77
CA TYR A 23 -3.71 -26.83 23.53
C TYR A 23 -2.65 -27.46 22.65
N GLY A 24 -1.40 -27.54 23.09
CA GLY A 24 -0.32 -28.18 22.31
C GLY A 24 0.71 -28.86 23.18
N TYR A 25 1.66 -29.55 22.54
CA TYR A 25 2.84 -30.07 23.21
C TYR A 25 4.08 -29.30 22.78
N LEU A 26 4.90 -28.91 23.75
CA LEU A 26 6.25 -28.39 23.53
C LEU A 26 7.16 -29.51 23.02
N VAL A 27 8.30 -29.15 22.41
CA VAL A 27 9.27 -30.12 21.86
C VAL A 27 9.84 -31.07 22.93
N ASN A 28 9.79 -30.67 24.21
CA ASN A 28 10.15 -31.52 25.35
C ASN A 28 9.00 -32.41 25.88
N GLY A 29 7.87 -32.48 25.17
CA GLY A 29 6.71 -33.31 25.50
C GLY A 29 5.74 -32.72 26.53
N GLN A 30 5.96 -31.49 27.01
CA GLN A 30 5.08 -30.86 28.01
C GLN A 30 3.85 -30.20 27.36
N LYS A 31 2.68 -30.36 28.00
CA LYS A 31 1.42 -29.78 27.53
C LYS A 31 1.39 -28.27 27.82
N ALA A 32 1.19 -27.46 26.78
CA ALA A 32 1.00 -26.01 26.86
C ALA A 32 -0.47 -25.67 26.58
N VAL A 33 -1.01 -24.74 27.36
CA VAL A 33 -2.36 -24.19 27.16
C VAL A 33 -2.23 -22.67 27.07
N VAL A 34 -2.76 -22.10 26.00
CA VAL A 34 -2.78 -20.66 25.78
C VAL A 34 -4.22 -20.22 25.62
N THR A 35 -4.68 -19.37 26.54
CA THR A 35 -6.03 -18.79 26.51
C THR A 35 -5.94 -17.35 26.07
N ILE A 36 -6.47 -17.05 24.88
CA ILE A 36 -6.56 -15.69 24.34
C ILE A 36 -7.94 -15.13 24.68
N THR A 37 -7.98 -14.07 25.47
CA THR A 37 -9.20 -13.33 25.83
C THR A 37 -9.26 -11.96 25.14
N ASP A 38 -10.39 -11.27 25.24
CA ASP A 38 -10.58 -9.88 24.76
C ASP A 38 -10.53 -9.66 23.24
N ILE A 39 -10.88 -10.68 22.46
CA ILE A 39 -11.06 -10.55 21.01
C ILE A 39 -12.37 -9.80 20.73
N LYS A 40 -12.27 -8.49 20.43
CA LYS A 40 -13.40 -7.66 20.00
C LYS A 40 -13.54 -7.72 18.47
N ARG A 41 -14.73 -8.11 18.00
CA ARG A 41 -15.09 -8.08 16.58
C ARG A 41 -15.69 -6.71 16.24
N GLN A 42 -14.86 -5.75 15.86
CA GLN A 42 -15.33 -4.50 15.25
C GLN A 42 -14.76 -4.41 13.83
N LEU A 43 -15.65 -4.46 12.82
CA LEU A 43 -15.42 -4.10 11.41
C LEU A 43 -14.16 -4.70 10.76
N GLN A 44 -14.19 -5.99 10.35
CA GLN A 44 -13.24 -6.64 9.41
C GLN A 44 -11.71 -6.36 9.59
N ILE A 45 -11.30 -5.83 10.72
CA ILE A 45 -9.92 -5.57 11.14
C ILE A 45 -9.83 -6.14 12.55
N ILE A 46 -9.13 -7.27 12.69
CA ILE A 46 -9.10 -8.01 13.95
C ILE A 46 -8.20 -7.25 14.93
N GLN A 47 -8.83 -6.68 15.97
CA GLN A 47 -8.16 -6.18 17.16
C GLN A 47 -7.69 -7.40 18.00
N ALA A 48 -6.45 -7.82 17.83
CA ALA A 48 -5.84 -8.84 18.66
C ALA A 48 -5.13 -8.20 19.84
N HIS A 49 -5.82 -8.01 20.97
CA HIS A 49 -5.12 -7.92 22.25
C HIS A 49 -4.64 -9.33 22.58
N ILE A 50 -3.35 -9.62 22.41
CA ILE A 50 -2.75 -10.82 22.98
C ILE A 50 -2.55 -10.53 24.47
N ILE A 51 -3.60 -10.69 25.27
CA ILE A 51 -3.43 -10.84 26.72
C ILE A 51 -3.08 -12.31 26.94
N VAL A 52 -1.79 -12.61 27.04
CA VAL A 52 -1.35 -13.88 27.61
C VAL A 52 -1.68 -13.81 29.11
N LYS A 53 -2.89 -14.22 29.50
CA LYS A 53 -3.11 -14.63 30.89
C LYS A 53 -2.38 -15.95 31.07
N LEU A 54 -1.11 -15.86 31.45
CA LEU A 54 -0.40 -16.96 32.08
C LEU A 54 -1.22 -17.33 33.32
N GLN A 55 -1.99 -18.42 33.24
CA GLN A 55 -2.56 -19.00 34.45
C GLN A 55 -1.37 -19.30 35.37
N GLU A 56 -1.43 -18.77 36.59
CA GLU A 56 -0.42 -18.94 37.61
C GLU A 56 -0.10 -20.44 37.73
N ASN A 57 1.20 -20.77 37.59
CA ASN A 57 1.77 -22.11 37.36
C ASN A 57 1.75 -22.53 35.88
N ILE A 58 2.71 -22.09 35.09
CA ILE A 58 4.02 -22.75 34.92
C ILE A 58 4.97 -21.77 34.21
N GLY A 59 6.18 -21.57 34.75
CA GLY A 59 7.21 -20.74 34.13
C GLY A 59 7.86 -21.47 32.95
N TYR A 60 7.72 -20.95 31.73
CA TYR A 60 8.51 -21.42 30.60
C TYR A 60 9.20 -20.30 29.85
N HIS A 61 10.38 -20.68 29.38
CA HIS A 61 11.32 -19.96 28.55
C HIS A 61 11.31 -20.68 27.20
N PHE A 62 11.25 -19.95 26.09
CA PHE A 62 11.35 -20.51 24.74
C PHE A 62 12.79 -20.38 24.25
N PRO A 63 13.64 -21.41 24.38
CA PRO A 63 15.06 -21.31 24.04
C PRO A 63 15.34 -21.33 22.52
N ASP A 64 14.35 -21.69 21.70
CA ASP A 64 14.51 -21.92 20.26
C ASP A 64 13.78 -20.85 19.43
N GLU A 65 14.53 -20.13 18.59
CA GLU A 65 14.02 -19.10 17.68
C GLU A 65 13.01 -19.69 16.67
N ALA A 66 13.16 -20.96 16.28
CA ALA A 66 12.20 -21.64 15.40
C ALA A 66 10.84 -21.86 16.08
N LEU A 67 10.82 -22.03 17.41
CA LEU A 67 9.60 -22.28 18.18
C LEU A 67 8.74 -21.00 18.32
N VAL A 68 9.38 -19.83 18.46
CA VAL A 68 8.68 -18.54 18.52
C VAL A 68 8.07 -18.20 17.17
N ILE A 69 8.85 -18.33 16.10
CA ILE A 69 8.38 -18.10 14.73
C ILE A 69 7.20 -19.03 14.43
N THR A 70 7.30 -20.32 14.77
CA THR A 70 6.22 -21.28 14.52
C THR A 70 4.94 -20.95 15.30
N TRP A 71 5.04 -20.48 16.54
CA TRP A 71 3.86 -20.11 17.33
C TRP A 71 3.14 -18.86 16.80
N ASP A 72 3.89 -17.82 16.42
CA ASP A 72 3.31 -16.60 15.82
C ASP A 72 2.57 -16.91 14.51
N ILE A 73 3.08 -17.86 13.73
CA ILE A 73 2.49 -18.29 12.46
C ILE A 73 1.22 -19.13 12.68
N GLU A 74 1.20 -20.03 13.66
CA GLU A 74 0.00 -20.81 14.01
C GLU A 74 -1.16 -19.90 14.47
N THR A 75 -0.86 -18.84 15.24
CA THR A 75 -1.88 -17.86 15.64
C THR A 75 -2.39 -17.01 14.47
N HIS A 76 -1.51 -16.60 13.56
CA HIS A 76 -1.88 -15.85 12.34
C HIS A 76 -2.71 -16.71 11.37
N SER A 77 -2.32 -17.98 11.19
CA SER A 77 -3.02 -18.97 10.36
C SER A 77 -4.47 -19.20 10.81
N SER A 78 -4.69 -19.26 12.12
CA SER A 78 -6.02 -19.49 12.70
C SER A 78 -7.04 -18.35 12.46
N ARG A 79 -6.59 -17.20 11.94
CA ARG A 79 -7.37 -15.95 11.88
C ARG A 79 -7.61 -15.39 10.47
N GLU A 80 -7.10 -16.05 9.42
CA GLU A 80 -7.33 -15.69 7.99
C GLU A 80 -7.37 -14.17 7.75
N SER A 81 -6.26 -13.46 7.98
CA SER A 81 -6.22 -12.02 7.80
C SER A 81 -6.18 -11.62 6.32
N ASP A 82 -7.14 -10.79 5.88
CA ASP A 82 -7.22 -10.28 4.50
C ASP A 82 -6.14 -9.22 4.18
N ILE A 83 -5.70 -8.46 5.19
CA ILE A 83 -4.73 -7.37 5.06
C ILE A 83 -3.66 -7.52 6.13
N GLN A 84 -2.40 -7.42 5.72
CA GLN A 84 -1.24 -7.35 6.61
C GLN A 84 -0.73 -5.92 6.67
N LEU A 85 -0.75 -5.36 7.88
CA LEU A 85 -0.31 -4.00 8.16
C LEU A 85 0.91 -4.02 9.07
N GLY A 86 1.86 -3.16 8.77
CA GLY A 86 2.95 -2.86 9.66
C GLY A 86 3.74 -1.65 9.16
N PHE A 87 4.57 -1.10 10.03
CA PHE A 87 5.33 0.10 9.75
C PHE A 87 6.75 -0.28 9.38
N ASN A 88 7.14 -0.06 8.12
CA ASN A 88 8.48 -0.35 7.62
C ASN A 88 8.78 -1.85 7.43
N ASP A 89 7.74 -2.69 7.39
CA ASP A 89 7.84 -4.13 7.15
C ASP A 89 8.64 -4.45 5.89
N SER A 90 8.48 -3.60 4.87
CA SER A 90 9.07 -3.79 3.56
C SER A 90 10.58 -3.81 3.53
N GLY A 91 11.25 -3.19 4.50
CA GLY A 91 12.71 -3.20 4.53
C GLY A 91 13.30 -3.56 5.88
N TYR A 92 12.49 -4.07 6.81
CA TYR A 92 12.98 -4.74 8.00
C TYR A 92 12.30 -6.11 8.18
N ASP A 93 11.02 -6.13 8.55
CA ASP A 93 10.34 -7.32 9.08
C ASP A 93 10.27 -8.45 8.06
N TRP A 94 9.75 -8.21 6.85
CA TRP A 94 9.65 -9.28 5.84
C TRP A 94 11.02 -9.81 5.37
N PRO A 95 12.00 -8.96 5.02
CA PRO A 95 13.34 -9.44 4.71
C PRO A 95 13.95 -10.26 5.85
N PHE A 96 13.80 -9.83 7.10
CA PHE A 96 14.32 -10.54 8.27
C PHE A 96 13.64 -11.89 8.47
N ILE A 97 12.30 -11.93 8.46
CA ILE A 97 11.50 -13.13 8.66
C ILE A 97 11.80 -14.17 7.56
N VAL A 98 11.80 -13.75 6.29
CA VAL A 98 12.06 -14.66 5.16
C VAL A 98 13.50 -15.21 5.23
N GLU A 99 14.49 -14.37 5.52
CA GLU A 99 15.88 -14.83 5.66
C GLU A 99 16.05 -15.81 6.82
N LYS A 100 15.48 -15.52 7.99
CA LYS A 100 15.53 -16.39 9.17
C LYS A 100 14.80 -17.71 8.92
N ALA A 101 13.59 -17.67 8.38
CA ALA A 101 12.80 -18.85 8.07
C ALA A 101 13.50 -19.75 7.03
N THR A 102 14.24 -19.15 6.08
CA THR A 102 15.05 -19.89 5.11
C THR A 102 16.22 -20.58 5.78
N LYS A 103 17.01 -19.86 6.60
CA LYS A 103 18.17 -20.42 7.32
C LYS A 103 17.80 -21.55 8.28
N LEU A 104 16.61 -21.44 8.90
CA LEU A 104 16.07 -22.44 9.82
C LEU A 104 15.30 -23.56 9.11
N ASN A 105 15.22 -23.55 7.77
CA ASN A 105 14.46 -24.52 6.96
C ASN A 105 12.96 -24.63 7.31
N VAL A 106 12.35 -23.55 7.84
CA VAL A 106 10.92 -23.49 8.21
C VAL A 106 10.08 -22.65 7.24
N LEU A 107 10.68 -22.01 6.22
CA LEU A 107 9.97 -21.14 5.26
C LEU A 107 8.78 -21.83 4.58
N LYS A 108 8.97 -23.06 4.11
CA LYS A 108 7.90 -23.86 3.49
C LYS A 108 6.72 -24.04 4.44
N TRP A 109 7.03 -24.46 5.67
CA TRP A 109 6.02 -24.68 6.71
C TRP A 109 5.29 -23.37 7.05
N MET A 110 6.03 -22.28 7.22
CA MET A 110 5.47 -20.94 7.50
C MET A 110 4.45 -20.53 6.44
N VAL A 111 4.82 -20.59 5.16
CA VAL A 111 3.92 -20.17 4.08
C VAL A 111 2.70 -21.08 3.98
N GLN A 112 2.85 -22.38 4.23
CA GLN A 112 1.72 -23.31 4.22
C GLN A 112 0.70 -22.99 5.32
N GLN A 113 1.16 -22.57 6.50
CA GLN A 113 0.25 -22.16 7.57
C GLN A 113 -0.40 -20.80 7.27
N MET A 114 0.35 -19.82 6.76
CA MET A 114 -0.18 -18.46 6.55
C MET A 114 -0.99 -18.29 5.26
N SER A 115 -0.92 -19.24 4.32
CA SER A 115 -1.61 -19.17 3.03
C SER A 115 -3.09 -19.49 3.19
N ALA A 116 -3.97 -18.64 2.65
CA ALA A 116 -5.39 -18.94 2.53
C ALA A 116 -5.69 -20.03 1.48
N ASN A 117 -4.68 -20.48 0.73
CA ASN A 117 -4.80 -21.61 -0.19
C ASN A 117 -4.01 -22.81 0.36
N PRO A 118 -4.67 -23.77 1.05
CA PRO A 118 -4.00 -24.93 1.65
C PRO A 118 -3.56 -25.97 0.61
N HIS A 119 -4.13 -25.93 -0.60
CA HIS A 119 -3.82 -26.90 -1.67
C HIS A 119 -2.55 -26.55 -2.43
N LYS A 120 -2.13 -25.28 -2.41
CA LYS A 120 -0.92 -24.84 -3.11
C LYS A 120 0.32 -25.22 -2.29
N LYS A 121 0.90 -26.36 -2.60
CA LYS A 121 2.21 -26.77 -2.07
C LYS A 121 3.32 -26.12 -2.89
N ALA A 122 4.19 -25.37 -2.23
CA ALA A 122 5.41 -24.84 -2.80
C ALA A 122 6.60 -25.26 -1.91
N ASP A 123 7.72 -25.59 -2.53
CA ASP A 123 9.00 -25.72 -1.83
C ASP A 123 9.59 -24.31 -1.54
N ALA A 124 10.67 -24.28 -0.75
CA ALA A 124 11.29 -23.01 -0.33
C ALA A 124 11.86 -22.20 -1.50
N GLU A 125 12.40 -22.87 -2.53
CA GLU A 125 12.94 -22.21 -3.71
C GLU A 125 11.82 -21.55 -4.51
N SER A 126 10.74 -22.30 -4.77
CA SER A 126 9.53 -21.79 -5.41
C SER A 126 8.94 -20.57 -4.68
N ILE A 127 8.92 -20.59 -3.35
CA ILE A 127 8.44 -19.47 -2.53
C ILE A 127 9.33 -18.24 -2.73
N LEU A 128 10.65 -18.40 -2.64
CA LEU A 128 11.61 -17.30 -2.81
C LEU A 128 11.58 -16.72 -4.22
N THR A 129 11.35 -17.55 -5.23
CA THR A 129 11.29 -17.12 -6.63
C THR A 129 10.00 -16.39 -6.96
N TRP A 130 8.84 -16.89 -6.51
CA TRP A 130 7.54 -16.44 -7.02
C TRP A 130 6.71 -15.61 -6.04
N ASN A 131 6.85 -15.87 -4.75
CA ASN A 131 6.04 -15.26 -3.69
C ASN A 131 6.78 -14.15 -2.95
N TYR A 132 8.11 -14.20 -2.84
CA TYR A 132 8.88 -13.16 -2.18
C TYR A 132 9.31 -12.06 -3.16
N PHE A 133 8.78 -10.86 -2.96
CA PHE A 133 9.09 -9.67 -3.75
C PHE A 133 10.29 -8.96 -3.16
N GLY A 134 11.47 -9.54 -3.23
CA GLY A 134 12.66 -8.87 -2.73
C GLY A 134 13.95 -9.37 -3.36
N GLY A 135 13.88 -10.43 -4.16
CA GLY A 135 15.03 -11.15 -4.66
C GLY A 135 15.87 -11.80 -3.55
N THR A 136 16.52 -12.89 -3.90
CA THR A 136 17.63 -13.43 -3.14
C THR A 136 18.89 -12.68 -3.59
N ARG A 137 19.42 -11.80 -2.72
CA ARG A 137 20.83 -11.40 -2.87
C ARG A 137 21.68 -12.55 -2.34
N LYS A 138 22.88 -12.74 -2.89
CA LYS A 138 23.90 -13.54 -2.18
C LYS A 138 23.97 -13.01 -0.73
N PRO A 139 23.89 -13.87 0.30
CA PRO A 139 23.87 -13.43 1.68
C PRO A 139 25.05 -12.48 1.91
N LEU A 140 24.75 -11.24 2.28
CA LEU A 140 25.77 -10.29 2.67
C LEU A 140 26.49 -10.89 3.87
N THR A 141 27.79 -11.10 3.72
CA THR A 141 28.71 -11.57 4.73
C THR A 141 28.43 -10.93 6.09
N ASN A 142 28.11 -11.75 7.09
CA ASN A 142 28.16 -11.54 8.55
C ASN A 142 27.60 -10.24 9.18
N SER A 143 26.96 -9.34 8.45
CA SER A 143 26.24 -8.20 9.02
C SER A 143 24.80 -8.15 8.51
N PHE A 144 23.87 -8.53 9.40
CA PHE A 144 22.45 -8.31 9.17
C PHE A 144 22.14 -6.81 9.23
N PHE A 145 21.18 -6.41 8.39
CA PHE A 145 20.31 -5.22 8.45
C PHE A 145 20.51 -4.07 7.45
N GLN A 146 19.33 -3.60 7.01
CA GLN A 146 18.98 -2.51 6.11
C GLN A 146 19.21 -2.74 4.60
N ARG A 147 18.11 -3.05 3.91
CA ARG A 147 17.95 -2.58 2.53
C ARG A 147 17.71 -1.07 2.58
N ASN A 148 18.43 -0.33 1.75
CA ASN A 148 18.09 1.06 1.48
C ASN A 148 16.73 1.08 0.76
N GLN A 149 15.64 1.26 1.51
CA GLN A 149 14.27 1.32 0.97
C GLN A 149 14.04 2.52 0.06
N TRP A 150 14.97 3.47 0.05
CA TRP A 150 14.88 4.69 -0.71
C TRP A 150 15.82 4.62 -1.89
N ILE A 151 15.25 4.54 -3.10
CA ILE A 151 16.01 4.54 -4.33
C ILE A 151 15.81 5.91 -5.00
N LYS A 152 16.90 6.68 -5.13
CA LYS A 152 16.91 7.83 -6.04
C LYS A 152 16.92 7.30 -7.47
N LYS A 153 16.13 7.89 -8.37
CA LYS A 153 16.06 7.40 -9.77
C LYS A 153 17.39 7.40 -10.52
N THR A 154 18.39 8.14 -10.05
CA THR A 154 19.77 8.16 -10.56
C THR A 154 20.54 6.87 -10.28
N ASP A 155 20.12 6.05 -9.32
CA ASP A 155 20.87 4.90 -8.82
C ASP A 155 20.47 3.59 -9.52
N LYS A 156 19.79 3.68 -10.68
CA LYS A 156 19.26 2.55 -11.47
C LYS A 156 20.33 1.69 -12.17
N GLY A 157 21.48 1.46 -11.53
CA GLY A 157 22.30 0.30 -11.84
C GLY A 157 21.58 -0.95 -11.35
N ARG A 158 20.95 -1.71 -12.25
CA ARG A 158 20.30 -3.00 -11.90
C ARG A 158 21.34 -3.94 -11.31
N LYS A 159 21.42 -4.04 -9.98
CA LYS A 159 22.09 -5.17 -9.32
C LYS A 159 21.25 -6.40 -9.63
N LYS A 160 21.83 -7.39 -10.33
CA LYS A 160 21.16 -8.66 -10.64
C LYS A 160 20.82 -9.38 -9.33
N THR A 161 19.53 -9.51 -9.06
CA THR A 161 18.91 -10.29 -8.00
C THR A 161 18.46 -11.62 -8.62
N GLU A 162 18.61 -12.73 -7.89
CA GLU A 162 17.94 -13.99 -8.25
C GLU A 162 16.50 -13.94 -7.72
N GLY A 163 15.52 -14.47 -8.47
CA GLY A 163 14.11 -14.41 -8.08
C GLY A 163 13.41 -13.07 -8.41
N ARG A 164 12.27 -12.81 -7.76
CA ARG A 164 11.39 -11.67 -8.06
C ARG A 164 11.84 -10.39 -7.37
N ASP A 165 12.02 -9.33 -8.16
CA ASP A 165 12.39 -8.01 -7.66
C ASP A 165 11.37 -7.42 -6.70
N SER A 166 11.86 -6.54 -5.81
CA SER A 166 11.03 -5.65 -5.00
C SER A 166 10.13 -4.77 -5.86
N ILE A 167 8.99 -4.35 -5.31
CA ILE A 167 8.09 -3.43 -5.99
C ILE A 167 8.46 -1.99 -5.63
N ASN A 168 8.69 -1.16 -6.64
CA ASN A 168 8.92 0.27 -6.44
C ASN A 168 7.60 1.03 -6.40
N ILE A 169 7.20 1.47 -5.21
CA ILE A 169 6.04 2.32 -5.00
C ILE A 169 6.44 3.78 -5.24
N LYS A 170 5.83 4.42 -6.24
CA LYS A 170 6.15 5.81 -6.58
C LYS A 170 5.64 6.75 -5.48
N ILE A 171 6.55 7.53 -4.87
CA ILE A 171 6.20 8.55 -3.87
C ILE A 171 6.08 9.92 -4.52
N ASN A 172 7.09 10.31 -5.31
CA ASN A 172 7.08 11.56 -6.07
C ASN A 172 7.89 11.39 -7.37
N PRO A 173 8.03 12.41 -8.24
CA PRO A 173 8.77 12.26 -9.49
C PRO A 173 10.21 11.78 -9.35
N ASN A 174 10.85 12.02 -8.22
CA ASN A 174 12.28 11.77 -7.99
C ASN A 174 12.58 10.66 -6.98
N LEU A 175 11.55 10.15 -6.29
CA LEU A 175 11.69 9.22 -5.18
C LEU A 175 10.68 8.09 -5.30
N ASP A 176 11.20 6.87 -5.26
CA ASP A 176 10.44 5.64 -5.16
C ASP A 176 10.76 4.96 -3.81
N PHE A 177 9.78 4.22 -3.27
CA PHE A 177 9.91 3.37 -2.09
C PHE A 177 10.04 1.92 -2.54
N GLU A 178 11.15 1.28 -2.21
CA GLU A 178 11.44 -0.12 -2.52
C GLU A 178 10.73 -1.02 -1.51
N SER A 179 9.61 -1.61 -1.90
CA SER A 179 8.82 -2.49 -1.04
C SER A 179 9.23 -3.95 -1.22
N SER A 180 9.70 -4.59 -0.14
CA SER A 180 10.00 -6.03 -0.12
C SER A 180 9.12 -6.82 0.84
N PHE A 181 8.37 -7.79 0.34
CA PHE A 181 7.39 -8.52 1.16
C PHE A 181 7.15 -9.93 0.65
N LEU A 182 6.59 -10.78 1.52
CA LEU A 182 6.14 -12.11 1.15
C LEU A 182 4.66 -12.06 0.74
N LYS A 183 4.37 -12.27 -0.55
CA LYS A 183 3.00 -12.30 -1.05
C LYS A 183 2.35 -13.64 -0.72
N LEU A 184 1.47 -13.61 0.28
CA LEU A 184 0.66 -14.75 0.69
C LEU A 184 -0.66 -14.76 -0.11
N PRO A 185 -1.07 -15.91 -0.69
CA PRO A 185 -2.38 -16.03 -1.32
C PRO A 185 -3.50 -15.66 -0.33
N GLY A 186 -4.43 -14.81 -0.76
CA GLY A 186 -5.56 -14.35 0.05
C GLY A 186 -5.27 -13.15 0.95
N CYS A 187 -4.02 -12.69 1.04
CA CYS A 187 -3.66 -11.56 1.90
C CYS A 187 -2.97 -10.43 1.12
N VAL A 188 -3.34 -9.18 1.42
CA VAL A 188 -2.75 -7.97 0.84
C VAL A 188 -1.82 -7.32 1.86
N PRO A 189 -0.48 -7.35 1.65
CA PRO A 189 0.44 -6.58 2.48
C PRO A 189 0.36 -5.10 2.12
N ILE A 190 0.30 -4.24 3.13
CA ILE A 190 0.31 -2.78 2.99
C ILE A 190 1.28 -2.22 4.02
N ASP A 191 2.35 -1.60 3.53
CA ASP A 191 3.33 -0.95 4.39
C ASP A 191 2.88 0.47 4.72
N ILE A 192 2.67 0.74 6.00
CA ILE A 192 2.19 2.02 6.50
C ILE A 192 3.20 3.12 6.21
N CYS A 193 4.51 2.83 6.27
CA CYS A 193 5.55 3.80 5.94
C CYS A 193 5.43 4.24 4.47
N ALA A 194 5.13 3.31 3.56
CA ALA A 194 4.90 3.62 2.15
C ALA A 194 3.62 4.46 1.96
N SER A 195 2.51 4.07 2.59
CA SER A 195 1.24 4.81 2.54
C SER A 195 1.37 6.25 3.03
N PHE A 196 2.03 6.45 4.17
CA PHE A 196 2.22 7.80 4.72
C PHE A 196 3.24 8.62 3.94
N SER A 197 4.20 7.95 3.28
CA SER A 197 5.10 8.62 2.34
C SER A 197 4.36 9.11 1.10
N GLN A 198 3.38 8.35 0.59
CA GLN A 198 2.51 8.81 -0.51
C GLN A 198 1.60 9.96 -0.07
N LEU A 199 1.06 9.90 1.15
CA LEU A 199 0.18 10.94 1.71
C LEU A 199 0.93 12.24 2.03
N HIS A 200 2.18 12.13 2.48
CA HIS A 200 3.05 13.25 2.86
C HIS A 200 4.38 13.23 2.09
N PRO A 201 4.37 13.42 0.76
CA PRO A 201 5.56 13.22 -0.08
C PRO A 201 6.67 14.24 0.18
N ARG A 202 6.33 15.37 0.82
CA ARG A 202 7.25 16.46 1.20
C ARG A 202 7.70 16.42 2.66
N SER A 203 7.29 15.40 3.42
CA SER A 203 7.69 15.29 4.83
C SER A 203 9.19 15.03 4.95
N GLU A 204 9.86 15.78 5.84
CA GLU A 204 11.27 15.61 6.17
C GLU A 204 11.52 14.36 7.01
N LYS A 205 10.60 14.06 7.93
CA LYS A 205 10.65 12.88 8.80
C LYS A 205 9.63 11.83 8.35
N ARG A 206 9.97 10.57 8.55
CA ARG A 206 9.16 9.40 8.16
C ARG A 206 9.13 8.30 9.23
N SER A 207 9.38 8.67 10.48
CA SER A 207 9.27 7.72 11.60
C SER A 207 7.82 7.56 12.04
N LEU A 208 7.48 6.40 12.62
CA LEU A 208 6.15 6.16 13.20
C LEU A 208 5.81 7.24 14.22
N LYS A 209 6.74 7.55 15.14
CA LYS A 209 6.59 8.61 16.16
C LYS A 209 6.19 9.96 15.53
N PHE A 210 6.88 10.38 14.47
CA PHE A 210 6.57 11.64 13.78
C PHE A 210 5.14 11.64 13.22
N PHE A 211 4.68 10.54 12.62
CA PHE A 211 3.32 10.47 12.10
C PHE A 211 2.27 10.40 13.22
N LEU A 212 2.54 9.71 14.33
CA LEU A 212 1.63 9.71 15.49
C LEU A 212 1.45 11.13 16.05
N GLU A 213 2.55 11.86 16.26
CA GLU A 213 2.52 13.26 16.70
C GLU A 213 1.74 14.15 15.71
N LYS A 214 2.00 13.99 14.41
CA LYS A 214 1.33 14.76 13.34
C LYS A 214 -0.20 14.60 13.35
N TYR A 215 -0.68 13.41 13.71
CA TYR A 215 -2.11 13.09 13.75
C TYR A 215 -2.72 13.15 15.15
N SER A 216 -1.98 13.73 16.12
CA SER A 216 -2.41 13.88 17.51
C SER A 216 -2.83 12.56 18.16
N LEU A 217 -2.16 11.47 17.79
CA LEU A 217 -2.31 10.17 18.42
C LEU A 217 -1.32 10.06 19.58
N SER A 218 -1.68 9.24 20.57
CA SER A 218 -0.79 8.95 21.69
C SER A 218 0.54 8.37 21.20
N ASP A 219 1.60 8.77 21.89
CA ASP A 219 2.95 8.36 21.55
C ASP A 219 3.11 6.84 21.56
N LYS A 220 4.14 6.42 20.83
CA LYS A 220 4.65 5.06 20.92
C LYS A 220 5.46 4.86 22.19
N ALA A 221 5.54 3.63 22.68
CA ALA A 221 6.48 3.30 23.74
C ALA A 221 7.92 3.48 23.22
N ASP A 222 8.84 3.99 24.04
CA ASP A 222 10.26 4.12 23.64
C ASP A 222 11.09 3.04 24.33
N MET A 223 11.76 2.20 23.54
CA MET A 223 12.63 1.16 24.04
C MET A 223 13.91 1.12 23.21
N PRO A 224 15.03 1.63 23.75
CA PRO A 224 16.33 1.51 23.08
C PRO A 224 16.68 0.05 22.84
N ILE A 225 17.23 -0.25 21.66
CA ILE A 225 17.64 -1.62 21.26
C ILE A 225 18.58 -2.25 22.31
N SER A 226 19.49 -1.47 22.89
CA SER A 226 20.40 -1.93 23.96
C SER A 226 19.65 -2.37 25.23
N LYS A 227 18.56 -1.68 25.59
CA LYS A 227 17.70 -2.02 26.72
C LYS A 227 16.93 -3.32 26.43
N LEU A 228 16.37 -3.45 25.23
CA LEU A 228 15.67 -4.64 24.77
C LEU A 228 16.59 -5.88 24.82
N TRP A 229 17.80 -5.78 24.27
CA TRP A 229 18.79 -6.88 24.33
C TRP A 229 19.17 -7.25 25.74
N LYS A 230 19.42 -6.26 26.61
CA LYS A 230 19.75 -6.51 28.02
C LYS A 230 18.63 -7.27 28.73
N TYR A 231 17.38 -6.88 28.49
CA TYR A 231 16.21 -7.50 29.09
C TYR A 231 16.01 -8.93 28.58
N TYR A 232 16.13 -9.12 27.27
CA TYR A 232 16.04 -10.44 26.64
C TYR A 232 17.15 -11.39 27.12
N LEU A 233 18.41 -10.94 27.15
CA LEU A 233 19.54 -11.76 27.63
C LEU A 233 19.38 -12.13 29.10
N LYS A 234 18.86 -11.22 29.93
CA LYS A 234 18.58 -11.51 31.34
C LYS A 234 17.50 -12.58 31.50
N ALA A 235 16.42 -12.49 30.71
CA ALA A 235 15.39 -13.54 30.67
C ALA A 235 15.96 -14.86 30.13
N LYS A 236 16.87 -14.79 29.15
CA LYS A 236 17.52 -15.97 28.57
C LYS A 236 18.34 -16.75 29.60
N ASN A 237 19.01 -16.04 30.51
CA ASN A 237 19.91 -16.64 31.49
C ASN A 237 19.21 -17.21 32.74
N GLY A 238 17.90 -16.98 32.91
CA GLY A 238 17.13 -17.57 34.00
C GLY A 238 15.86 -16.80 34.36
N ILE A 239 14.86 -17.51 34.88
CA ILE A 239 13.57 -16.93 35.28
C ILE A 239 13.68 -16.35 36.70
N SER A 240 13.35 -15.07 36.83
CA SER A 240 13.20 -14.32 38.07
C SER A 240 12.02 -13.35 37.97
N ASN A 241 11.51 -12.87 39.11
CA ASN A 241 10.48 -11.82 39.10
C ASN A 241 10.92 -10.58 38.31
N SER A 242 12.22 -10.26 38.33
CA SER A 242 12.76 -9.12 37.57
C SER A 242 12.79 -9.37 36.06
N SER A 243 13.11 -10.59 35.60
CA SER A 243 13.08 -10.92 34.18
C SER A 243 11.65 -11.02 33.63
N ILE A 244 10.68 -11.47 34.44
CA ILE A 244 9.27 -11.49 34.04
C ILE A 244 8.77 -10.06 33.79
N LYS A 245 9.05 -9.14 34.72
CA LYS A 245 8.71 -7.70 34.55
C LYS A 245 9.36 -7.10 33.30
N ASN A 246 10.64 -7.40 33.06
CA ASN A 246 11.36 -6.94 31.87
C ASN A 246 10.73 -7.46 30.56
N MET A 247 10.36 -8.73 30.50
CA MET A 247 9.70 -9.32 29.33
C MET A 247 8.30 -8.75 29.12
N HIS A 248 7.54 -8.52 30.20
CA HIS A 248 6.25 -7.83 30.14
C HIS A 248 6.40 -6.41 29.57
N GLU A 249 7.46 -5.68 29.92
CA GLU A 249 7.75 -4.37 29.34
C GLU A 249 8.04 -4.47 27.83
N ILE A 250 8.82 -5.47 27.39
CA ILE A 250 9.07 -5.71 25.95
C ILE A 250 7.76 -6.02 25.22
N ILE A 251 6.93 -6.90 25.77
CA ILE A 251 5.64 -7.27 25.17
C ILE A 251 4.76 -6.04 25.03
N ASN A 252 4.62 -5.23 26.08
CA ASN A 252 3.84 -3.99 26.04
C ASN A 252 4.36 -3.01 24.99
N TYR A 253 5.69 -2.88 24.87
CA TYR A 253 6.31 -2.07 23.82
C TYR A 253 5.92 -2.56 22.43
N CYS A 254 6.10 -3.85 22.14
CA CYS A 254 5.76 -4.44 20.84
C CYS A 254 4.26 -4.33 20.52
N SER A 255 3.40 -4.64 21.50
CA SER A 255 1.94 -4.55 21.34
C SER A 255 1.47 -3.10 21.12
N THR A 256 2.09 -2.14 21.82
CA THR A 256 1.78 -0.72 21.63
C THR A 256 2.17 -0.28 20.21
N ASP A 257 3.38 -0.58 19.76
CA ASP A 257 3.83 -0.18 18.41
C ASP A 257 2.95 -0.80 17.31
N ALA A 258 2.55 -2.06 17.46
CA ALA A 258 1.61 -2.72 16.54
C ALA A 258 0.19 -2.09 16.56
N LEU A 259 -0.33 -1.74 17.74
CA LEU A 259 -1.62 -1.06 17.87
C LEU A 259 -1.60 0.34 17.24
N ARG A 260 -0.52 1.11 17.48
CA ARG A 260 -0.34 2.46 16.92
C ARG A 260 -0.35 2.46 15.40
N CYS A 261 0.20 1.43 14.77
CA CYS A 261 0.13 1.22 13.33
C CYS A 261 -1.32 1.16 12.84
N GLN A 262 -2.18 0.39 13.52
CA GLN A 262 -3.58 0.25 13.16
C GLN A 262 -4.38 1.55 13.38
N GLU A 263 -4.22 2.17 14.56
CA GLU A 263 -4.89 3.44 14.87
C GLU A 263 -4.55 4.53 13.86
N LEU A 264 -3.29 4.59 13.44
CA LEU A 264 -2.81 5.57 12.48
C LEU A 264 -3.45 5.37 11.09
N ILE A 265 -3.56 4.12 10.62
CA ILE A 265 -4.25 3.79 9.35
C ILE A 265 -5.74 4.10 9.40
N VAL A 266 -6.41 3.75 10.51
CA VAL A 266 -7.84 4.01 10.72
C VAL A 266 -8.10 5.52 10.79
N LYS A 267 -7.27 6.26 11.53
CA LYS A 267 -7.39 7.72 11.67
C LYS A 267 -7.32 8.45 10.33
N CYS A 268 -6.56 7.90 9.38
CA CYS A 268 -6.36 8.49 8.05
C CYS A 268 -7.24 7.87 6.96
N ASN A 269 -8.11 6.91 7.28
CA ASN A 269 -9.01 6.24 6.33
C ASN A 269 -8.33 5.59 5.10
N ILE A 270 -7.05 5.25 5.19
CA ILE A 270 -6.21 4.89 4.03
C ILE A 270 -6.74 3.67 3.28
N ILE A 271 -7.22 2.65 3.98
CA ILE A 271 -7.72 1.43 3.34
C ILE A 271 -9.00 1.70 2.55
N ASN A 272 -9.91 2.54 3.07
CA ASN A 272 -11.12 2.88 2.36
C ASN A 272 -10.82 3.74 1.12
N ASP A 273 -9.86 4.67 1.21
CA ASP A 273 -9.39 5.43 0.04
C ASP A 273 -8.83 4.50 -1.04
N TYR A 274 -8.04 3.48 -0.66
CA TYR A 274 -7.54 2.48 -1.59
C TYR A 274 -8.66 1.63 -2.21
N ARG A 275 -9.67 1.24 -1.42
CA ARG A 275 -10.86 0.50 -1.89
C ARG A 275 -11.68 1.32 -2.88
N GLU A 276 -11.87 2.61 -2.62
CA GLU A 276 -12.63 3.50 -3.49
C GLU A 276 -11.91 3.68 -4.83
N VAL A 277 -10.60 3.93 -4.79
CA VAL A 277 -9.78 3.99 -6.00
C VAL A 277 -9.79 2.65 -6.76
N ALA A 278 -9.77 1.52 -6.04
CA ALA A 278 -9.84 0.19 -6.63
C ALA A 278 -11.17 -0.04 -7.37
N SER A 279 -12.28 0.37 -6.74
CA SER A 279 -13.62 0.33 -7.31
C SER A 279 -13.73 1.19 -8.57
N ILE A 280 -13.34 2.46 -8.48
CA ILE A 280 -13.42 3.42 -9.60
C ILE A 280 -12.56 2.96 -10.78
N ALA A 281 -11.35 2.48 -10.53
CA ALA A 281 -10.40 2.13 -11.58
C ALA A 281 -10.48 0.67 -12.05
N TYR A 282 -11.38 -0.15 -11.50
CA TYR A 282 -11.48 -1.59 -11.80
C TYR A 282 -10.14 -2.32 -11.63
N ILE A 283 -9.50 -2.11 -10.47
CA ILE A 283 -8.22 -2.74 -10.09
C ILE A 283 -8.36 -3.45 -8.74
N THR A 284 -7.40 -4.29 -8.39
CA THR A 284 -7.38 -4.92 -7.06
C THR A 284 -6.96 -3.93 -5.97
N LEU A 285 -7.26 -4.24 -4.70
CA LEU A 285 -6.77 -3.45 -3.56
C LEU A 285 -5.24 -3.39 -3.51
N PHE A 286 -4.58 -4.53 -3.80
CA PHE A 286 -3.13 -4.62 -3.95
C PHE A 286 -2.63 -3.61 -4.99
N ASP A 287 -3.28 -3.58 -6.15
CA ASP A 287 -2.89 -2.71 -7.25
C ASP A 287 -3.08 -1.22 -6.94
N SER A 288 -4.07 -0.89 -6.11
CA SER A 288 -4.30 0.47 -5.63
C SER A 288 -3.15 1.00 -4.79
N HIS A 289 -2.53 0.16 -3.95
CA HIS A 289 -1.39 0.52 -3.10
C HIS A 289 -0.07 0.53 -3.90
N TYR A 290 0.21 -0.54 -4.65
CA TYR A 290 1.54 -0.80 -5.22
C TYR A 290 1.82 -0.11 -6.55
N TYR A 291 0.81 0.16 -7.37
CA TYR A 291 1.02 0.69 -8.73
C TYR A 291 0.55 2.13 -8.89
N GLY A 292 1.25 2.85 -9.78
CA GLY A 292 1.02 4.27 -10.02
C GLY A 292 -0.25 4.58 -10.80
N ILE A 293 -0.61 5.87 -10.80
CA ILE A 293 -1.83 6.43 -11.42
C ILE A 293 -2.01 6.01 -12.88
N GLY A 294 -0.94 5.87 -13.66
CA GLY A 294 -1.03 5.49 -15.08
C GLY A 294 -1.75 4.16 -15.32
N MET A 295 -1.51 3.17 -14.46
CA MET A 295 -2.21 1.88 -14.56
C MET A 295 -3.69 2.01 -14.20
N LYS A 296 -4.01 2.80 -13.17
CA LYS A 296 -5.38 3.08 -12.73
C LYS A 296 -6.20 3.75 -13.84
N VAL A 297 -5.62 4.76 -14.48
CA VAL A 297 -6.22 5.45 -15.63
C VAL A 297 -6.34 4.50 -16.83
N GLY A 298 -5.34 3.66 -17.07
CA GLY A 298 -5.37 2.67 -18.14
C GLY A 298 -6.52 1.67 -18.01
N ASN A 299 -6.72 1.09 -16.83
CA ASN A 299 -7.82 0.16 -16.58
C ASN A 299 -9.19 0.83 -16.66
N LEU A 300 -9.36 2.02 -16.08
CA LEU A 300 -10.59 2.81 -16.20
C LEU A 300 -10.93 3.10 -17.67
N LEU A 301 -9.94 3.54 -18.45
CA LEU A 301 -10.10 3.76 -19.88
C LEU A 301 -10.50 2.49 -20.63
N GLY A 302 -9.87 1.36 -20.31
CA GLY A 302 -10.17 0.07 -20.92
C GLY A 302 -11.59 -0.40 -20.63
N ALA A 303 -12.04 -0.28 -19.39
CA ALA A 303 -13.40 -0.65 -18.98
C ALA A 303 -14.46 0.21 -19.71
N GLU A 304 -14.25 1.52 -19.77
CA GLU A 304 -15.20 2.42 -20.45
C GLU A 304 -15.16 2.25 -21.98
N ALA A 305 -13.98 2.01 -22.55
CA ALA A 305 -13.84 1.71 -23.97
C ALA A 305 -14.57 0.41 -24.35
N TRP A 306 -14.42 -0.64 -23.53
CA TRP A 306 -15.12 -1.91 -23.71
C TRP A 306 -16.65 -1.73 -23.69
N ALA A 307 -17.18 -0.96 -22.75
CA ALA A 307 -18.62 -0.68 -22.66
C ALA A 307 -19.18 0.05 -23.90
N GLN A 308 -18.32 0.71 -24.68
CA GLN A 308 -18.70 1.46 -25.89
C GLN A 308 -18.25 0.77 -27.19
N ASP A 309 -17.86 -0.51 -27.14
CA ASP A 309 -17.33 -1.27 -28.28
C ASP A 309 -16.15 -0.56 -28.97
N ILE A 310 -15.24 0.00 -28.15
CA ILE A 310 -14.04 0.68 -28.60
C ILE A 310 -12.82 -0.18 -28.27
N LEU A 311 -12.06 -0.52 -29.31
CA LEU A 311 -10.73 -1.11 -29.17
C LEU A 311 -9.66 -0.01 -29.08
N PHE A 312 -8.68 -0.21 -28.20
CA PHE A 312 -7.52 0.67 -28.08
C PHE A 312 -6.24 -0.08 -28.44
N SER A 313 -5.28 0.64 -29.01
CA SER A 313 -4.00 0.08 -29.46
C SER A 313 -3.02 -0.02 -28.29
N MET A 314 -2.38 -1.18 -28.14
CA MET A 314 -1.28 -1.40 -27.19
C MET A 314 0.09 -1.00 -27.77
N LYS A 315 0.14 -0.39 -28.97
CA LYS A 315 1.39 0.04 -29.60
C LYS A 315 2.11 1.07 -28.74
N THR A 316 3.26 0.68 -28.21
CA THR A 316 4.23 1.61 -27.64
C THR A 316 4.93 2.34 -28.78
N SER A 317 4.97 3.68 -28.73
CA SER A 317 5.80 4.42 -29.67
C SER A 317 7.26 4.39 -29.20
N ASP A 318 8.15 3.79 -29.99
CA ASP A 318 9.59 3.85 -29.73
C ASP A 318 10.17 5.26 -29.97
N GLN A 319 9.37 6.13 -30.58
CA GLN A 319 9.65 7.55 -30.71
C GLN A 319 9.51 8.24 -29.34
N LYS A 320 10.60 8.31 -28.59
CA LYS A 320 10.71 9.29 -27.51
C LYS A 320 10.62 10.67 -28.15
N ALA A 321 9.55 11.42 -27.86
CA ALA A 321 9.54 12.85 -28.13
C ALA A 321 10.79 13.46 -27.48
N SER A 322 11.72 13.96 -28.30
CA SER A 322 13.03 14.43 -27.85
C SER A 322 12.94 15.72 -27.04
N GLU A 323 11.81 16.42 -27.13
CA GLU A 323 11.62 17.75 -26.55
C GLU A 323 10.42 17.79 -25.60
N LYS A 324 10.57 18.60 -24.54
CA LYS A 324 9.51 18.85 -23.56
C LYS A 324 8.44 19.76 -24.17
N PHE A 325 7.18 19.49 -23.86
CA PHE A 325 6.10 20.42 -24.20
C PHE A 325 6.25 21.72 -23.37
N PRO A 326 5.84 22.88 -23.91
CA PRO A 326 5.77 24.12 -23.15
C PRO A 326 4.94 23.90 -21.86
N GLU A 327 5.45 24.38 -20.74
CA GLU A 327 4.77 24.29 -19.45
C GLU A 327 3.68 25.37 -19.31
N ALA A 328 3.05 25.44 -18.13
CA ALA A 328 2.06 26.47 -17.85
C ALA A 328 2.67 27.88 -17.95
N TYR A 329 1.89 28.83 -18.45
CA TYR A 329 2.28 30.23 -18.46
C TYR A 329 2.12 30.82 -17.05
N VAL A 330 3.14 31.54 -16.58
CA VAL A 330 3.12 32.25 -15.29
C VAL A 330 3.26 33.74 -15.57
N PHE A 331 2.27 34.52 -15.11
CA PHE A 331 2.37 35.97 -15.19
C PHE A 331 3.53 36.48 -14.34
N PRO A 332 4.31 37.46 -14.82
CA PRO A 332 5.35 38.08 -14.01
C PRO A 332 4.70 38.79 -12.80
N PRO A 333 5.10 38.48 -11.56
CA PRO A 333 4.50 39.10 -10.39
C PRO A 333 5.05 40.52 -10.19
N GLU A 334 4.19 41.45 -9.77
CA GLU A 334 4.62 42.72 -9.19
C GLU A 334 5.15 42.46 -7.78
N LYS A 335 6.47 42.59 -7.61
CA LYS A 335 7.12 42.31 -6.33
C LYS A 335 6.99 43.52 -5.41
N GLY A 336 6.45 43.31 -4.22
CA GLY A 336 6.35 44.36 -3.20
C GLY A 336 5.44 43.94 -2.06
N PHE A 337 5.39 44.77 -1.03
CA PHE A 337 4.41 44.66 0.04
C PHE A 337 3.16 45.45 -0.35
N GLU A 338 2.05 44.75 -0.62
CA GLU A 338 0.77 45.38 -0.90
C GLU A 338 0.01 45.62 0.42
N ASN A 339 0.01 46.86 0.89
CA ASN A 339 -0.67 47.29 2.12
C ASN A 339 -1.78 48.30 1.90
N LYS A 340 -2.04 48.69 0.64
CA LYS A 340 -3.01 49.72 0.30
C LYS A 340 -4.37 49.12 0.03
N ARG A 341 -4.44 47.89 -0.50
CA ARG A 341 -5.70 47.26 -0.93
C ARG A 341 -5.71 45.75 -0.64
N PRO A 342 -6.88 45.19 -0.28
CA PRO A 342 -7.04 43.74 -0.22
C PRO A 342 -6.79 43.08 -1.60
N VAL A 343 -6.11 41.94 -1.60
CA VAL A 343 -5.86 41.13 -2.81
C VAL A 343 -6.85 39.97 -2.86
N THR A 344 -7.56 39.83 -3.98
CA THR A 344 -8.51 38.73 -4.19
C THR A 344 -7.87 37.63 -5.04
N GLY A 345 -7.92 36.38 -4.58
CA GLY A 345 -7.49 35.22 -5.35
C GLY A 345 -8.66 34.57 -6.09
N LEU A 346 -8.64 34.64 -7.42
CA LEU A 346 -9.58 33.92 -8.28
C LEU A 346 -8.87 32.70 -8.90
N ASP A 347 -9.53 31.54 -8.90
CA ASP A 347 -9.00 30.30 -9.46
C ASP A 347 -10.07 29.52 -10.23
N PHE A 348 -9.65 28.76 -11.23
CA PHE A 348 -10.52 27.89 -12.02
C PHE A 348 -10.65 26.52 -11.35
N ALA A 349 -11.87 26.13 -10.98
CA ALA A 349 -12.14 24.77 -10.52
C ALA A 349 -11.96 23.77 -11.67
N SER A 350 -11.00 22.84 -11.53
CA SER A 350 -10.77 21.75 -12.49
C SER A 350 -10.46 22.21 -13.92
N LEU A 351 -9.60 23.23 -14.09
CA LEU A 351 -9.29 23.86 -15.39
C LEU A 351 -9.06 22.87 -16.55
N TYR A 352 -8.10 21.95 -16.43
CA TYR A 352 -7.78 21.01 -17.51
C TYR A 352 -8.92 20.02 -17.81
N PRO A 353 -9.53 19.33 -16.82
CA PRO A 353 -10.72 18.55 -17.07
C PRO A 353 -11.84 19.33 -17.77
N SER A 354 -12.09 20.58 -17.36
CA SER A 354 -13.09 21.45 -17.97
C SER A 354 -12.78 21.77 -19.42
N ILE A 355 -11.52 22.07 -19.76
CA ILE A 355 -11.09 22.27 -21.16
C ILE A 355 -11.30 20.98 -21.98
N ILE A 356 -10.89 19.83 -21.45
CA ILE A 356 -11.05 18.54 -22.14
C ILE A 356 -12.52 18.24 -22.43
N MET A 357 -13.39 18.45 -21.45
CA MET A 357 -14.83 18.24 -21.61
C MET A 357 -15.42 19.22 -22.63
N THR A 358 -15.20 20.54 -22.45
CA THR A 358 -15.79 21.59 -23.30
C THR A 358 -15.38 21.47 -24.76
N TYR A 359 -14.10 21.21 -25.04
CA TYR A 359 -13.58 21.11 -26.42
C TYR A 359 -13.59 19.69 -26.97
N ASN A 360 -14.24 18.75 -26.27
CA ASN A 360 -14.35 17.35 -26.67
C ASN A 360 -13.00 16.68 -26.98
N LEU A 361 -11.95 16.97 -26.20
CA LEU A 361 -10.59 16.49 -26.46
C LEU A 361 -10.50 14.98 -26.21
N SER A 362 -10.62 14.20 -27.28
CA SER A 362 -10.52 12.74 -27.25
C SER A 362 -10.03 12.22 -28.61
N PRO A 363 -9.25 11.12 -28.67
CA PRO A 363 -8.67 10.63 -29.93
C PRO A 363 -9.67 10.44 -31.07
N LYS A 364 -10.85 9.86 -30.82
CA LYS A 364 -11.91 9.66 -31.85
C LYS A 364 -12.64 10.94 -32.26
N LYS A 365 -12.39 12.06 -31.58
CA LYS A 365 -13.05 13.35 -31.83
C LYS A 365 -12.09 14.39 -32.39
N MET A 366 -10.81 14.04 -32.57
CA MET A 366 -9.77 14.89 -33.15
C MET A 366 -9.54 14.53 -34.62
N VAL A 367 -9.34 15.56 -35.44
CA VAL A 367 -9.00 15.45 -36.86
C VAL A 367 -7.87 16.43 -37.16
N SER A 368 -6.88 16.00 -37.94
CA SER A 368 -5.75 16.84 -38.36
C SER A 368 -5.61 16.96 -39.88
N ILE A 369 -6.44 16.25 -40.64
CA ILE A 369 -6.40 16.20 -42.11
C ILE A 369 -7.52 17.09 -42.68
N LEU A 370 -7.17 18.02 -43.57
CA LEU A 370 -8.13 18.97 -44.17
C LEU A 370 -9.25 18.29 -44.95
N SER A 371 -8.97 17.21 -45.69
CA SER A 371 -10.00 16.49 -46.44
C SER A 371 -11.07 15.84 -45.54
N GLU A 372 -10.71 15.44 -44.32
CA GLU A 372 -11.64 14.94 -43.31
C GLU A 372 -12.48 16.08 -42.72
N VAL A 373 -11.88 17.26 -42.53
CA VAL A 373 -12.59 18.48 -42.10
C VAL A 373 -13.66 18.89 -43.12
N ASP A 374 -13.32 18.91 -44.41
CA ASP A 374 -14.27 19.25 -45.48
C ASP A 374 -15.41 18.23 -45.57
N LYS A 375 -15.15 16.96 -45.27
CA LYS A 375 -16.18 15.94 -45.15
C LYS A 375 -17.11 16.22 -43.97
N LEU A 376 -16.56 16.53 -42.80
CA LEU A 376 -17.35 16.83 -41.59
C LEU A 376 -18.21 18.09 -41.74
N HIS A 377 -17.71 19.12 -42.44
CA HIS A 377 -18.51 20.30 -42.77
C HIS A 377 -19.69 19.96 -43.69
N ARG A 378 -19.48 19.09 -44.70
CA ARG A 378 -20.59 18.59 -45.54
C ARG A 378 -21.62 17.78 -44.76
N GLU A 379 -21.20 17.14 -43.67
CA GLU A 379 -22.08 16.43 -42.71
C GLU A 379 -22.71 17.37 -41.66
N ASN A 380 -22.59 18.70 -41.81
CA ASN A 380 -23.09 19.72 -40.88
C ASN A 380 -22.57 19.56 -39.44
N LYS A 381 -21.33 19.04 -39.26
CA LYS A 381 -20.69 18.97 -37.95
C LYS A 381 -19.98 20.28 -37.63
N VAL A 382 -20.21 20.80 -36.41
CA VAL A 382 -19.49 21.98 -35.90
C VAL A 382 -18.15 21.56 -35.33
N LEU A 383 -17.09 22.29 -35.70
CA LEU A 383 -15.71 21.97 -35.31
C LEU A 383 -15.08 23.12 -34.52
N HIS A 384 -14.30 22.78 -33.48
CA HIS A 384 -13.40 23.72 -32.84
C HIS A 384 -12.01 23.63 -33.48
N SER A 385 -11.49 24.75 -33.97
CA SER A 385 -10.13 24.84 -34.48
C SER A 385 -9.14 25.07 -33.33
N ILE A 386 -8.11 24.24 -33.26
CA ILE A 386 -7.02 24.32 -32.29
C ILE A 386 -5.74 24.61 -33.07
N LYS A 387 -5.15 25.79 -32.84
CA LYS A 387 -4.00 26.27 -33.61
C LYS A 387 -2.97 26.90 -32.68
N PHE A 388 -1.76 26.34 -32.66
CA PHE A 388 -0.66 26.88 -31.87
C PHE A 388 0.69 26.58 -32.53
N LYS A 389 1.74 27.32 -32.12
CA LYS A 389 3.11 27.02 -32.54
C LYS A 389 3.76 26.05 -31.56
N TYR A 390 4.34 24.97 -32.09
CA TYR A 390 5.15 24.01 -31.34
C TYR A 390 6.46 23.80 -32.09
N ASN A 391 7.59 24.07 -31.43
CA ASN A 391 8.93 23.98 -32.02
C ASN A 391 9.09 24.77 -33.33
N GLY A 392 8.53 25.99 -33.36
CA GLY A 392 8.50 26.85 -34.54
C GLY A 392 7.55 26.39 -35.66
N LYS A 393 6.99 25.17 -35.57
CA LYS A 393 6.01 24.64 -36.51
C LYS A 393 4.61 24.99 -36.07
N LEU A 394 3.78 25.40 -37.02
CA LEU A 394 2.36 25.59 -36.78
C LEU A 394 1.69 24.22 -36.70
N VAL A 395 1.12 23.91 -35.55
CA VAL A 395 0.28 22.74 -35.35
C VAL A 395 -1.17 23.19 -35.41
N GLN A 396 -1.95 22.48 -36.24
CA GLN A 396 -3.38 22.73 -36.40
C GLN A 396 -4.12 21.41 -36.36
N ALA A 397 -5.20 21.39 -35.58
CA ALA A 397 -6.12 20.28 -35.47
C ALA A 397 -7.53 20.83 -35.22
N TRP A 398 -8.53 19.96 -35.37
CA TRP A 398 -9.91 20.27 -35.10
C TRP A 398 -10.51 19.23 -34.17
N THR A 399 -11.45 19.64 -33.33
CA THR A 399 -12.31 18.73 -32.59
C THR A 399 -13.76 18.88 -32.95
N ILE A 400 -14.47 17.75 -33.01
CA ILE A 400 -15.91 17.74 -33.26
C ILE A 400 -16.63 18.21 -32.00
N GLN A 401 -17.42 19.27 -32.08
CA GLN A 401 -18.23 19.75 -30.96
C GLN A 401 -19.31 18.72 -30.61
N HIS A 402 -19.52 18.49 -29.31
CA HIS A 402 -20.51 17.52 -28.85
C HIS A 402 -21.93 18.11 -28.65
N GLU A 403 -22.12 19.44 -28.76
CA GLU A 403 -23.42 20.13 -28.63
C GLU A 403 -24.22 19.74 -27.36
N ASN A 404 -23.53 19.46 -26.25
CA ASN A 404 -24.09 18.87 -25.04
C ASN A 404 -24.84 17.53 -25.21
N LYS A 405 -24.77 16.88 -26.38
CA LYS A 405 -25.35 15.56 -26.66
C LYS A 405 -24.43 14.44 -26.17
N SER A 406 -24.97 13.53 -25.37
CA SER A 406 -24.19 12.48 -24.68
C SER A 406 -23.52 11.49 -25.65
N ASP A 407 -24.22 11.10 -26.70
CA ASP A 407 -23.74 10.24 -27.79
C ASP A 407 -22.61 10.88 -28.61
N GLN A 408 -22.55 12.21 -28.65
CA GLN A 408 -21.52 12.95 -29.37
C GLN A 408 -20.25 13.20 -28.55
N LYS A 409 -20.29 13.02 -27.23
CA LYS A 409 -19.11 13.15 -26.35
C LYS A 409 -18.08 12.05 -26.64
N GLY A 410 -16.81 12.44 -26.68
CA GLY A 410 -15.69 11.52 -26.74
C GLY A 410 -15.52 10.74 -25.44
N LEU A 411 -14.66 9.72 -25.48
CA LEU A 411 -14.41 8.84 -24.34
C LEU A 411 -13.90 9.61 -23.11
N PHE A 412 -12.91 10.48 -23.29
CA PHE A 412 -12.31 11.21 -22.17
C PHE A 412 -13.28 12.21 -21.52
N PRO A 413 -14.02 13.04 -22.29
CA PRO A 413 -15.06 13.89 -21.74
C PRO A 413 -16.11 13.14 -20.91
N LYS A 414 -16.55 11.95 -21.35
CA LYS A 414 -17.52 11.14 -20.59
C LYS A 414 -16.95 10.70 -19.24
N ILE A 415 -15.76 10.13 -19.23
CA ILE A 415 -15.08 9.67 -18.00
C ILE A 415 -14.87 10.85 -17.03
N LEU A 416 -14.38 11.98 -17.54
CA LEU A 416 -14.14 13.16 -16.71
C LEU A 416 -15.43 13.75 -16.14
N ALA A 417 -16.54 13.70 -16.88
CA ALA A 417 -17.84 14.14 -16.38
C ALA A 417 -18.31 13.25 -15.21
N THR A 418 -18.15 11.93 -15.34
CA THR A 418 -18.46 10.98 -14.26
C THR A 418 -17.59 11.23 -13.03
N LEU A 419 -16.27 11.31 -13.20
CA LEU A 419 -15.34 11.58 -12.09
C LEU A 419 -15.61 12.94 -11.42
N LEU A 420 -16.00 13.95 -12.20
CA LEU A 420 -16.36 15.26 -11.67
C LEU A 420 -17.65 15.20 -10.83
N SER A 421 -18.67 14.45 -11.28
CA SER A 421 -19.90 14.23 -10.50
C SER A 421 -19.58 13.58 -9.15
N MET A 422 -18.87 12.45 -9.16
CA MET A 422 -18.46 11.74 -7.95
C MET A 422 -17.70 12.65 -6.98
N ARG A 423 -16.76 13.46 -7.50
CA ARG A 423 -16.03 14.43 -6.69
C ARG A 423 -16.93 15.50 -6.06
N ASN A 424 -17.93 15.97 -6.80
CA ASN A 424 -18.84 16.98 -6.30
C ASN A 424 -19.78 16.41 -5.24
N GLU A 425 -20.23 15.16 -5.39
CA GLU A 425 -21.01 14.43 -4.40
C GLU A 425 -20.25 14.25 -3.08
N ILE A 426 -18.94 13.97 -3.14
CA ILE A 426 -18.08 13.86 -1.95
C ILE A 426 -17.88 15.22 -1.25
N LYS A 427 -17.97 16.31 -2.00
CA LYS A 427 -17.76 17.67 -1.48
C LYS A 427 -19.02 18.33 -0.91
N ALA A 428 -20.19 17.92 -1.42
CA ALA A 428 -21.48 18.36 -0.93
C ALA A 428 -21.75 17.75 0.45
#